data_AF-A0A961NR37-F1
#
_entry.id   AF-A0A961NR37-F1
#
_cell.length_a   1.000
_cell.length_b   1.000
_cell.length_c   1.000
_cell.angle_alpha   90.00
_cell.angle_beta   90.00
_cell.angle_gamma   90.00
#
_symmetry.space_group_name_H-M   'P 1'
#
loop_
_entity.id
_entity.type
_entity.pdbx_description
1 polymer ?
#
loop_
_entity_poly.entity_id
_entity_poly.type
_entity_poly.pdbx_seq_one_letter_code
_entity_poly.pdbx_strand_id
1 'polypeptide(L)'
;MSLAHALREACAPAHAELELLPFFTALHRGELPLRAYREYLVAVQTIVGALEHELTCVAHTRLTGLWSSDERKEGLLKQDLRALEEQESTGTTPVHARLPALELVSEIRRDAFRSPVSLAGYLYVFRGSSMGAAQLLRSVAGQFGFAEQGVAYLNALADEASSWKQWKQALDRIPPGSAEFQIVLEAGVTCFAGLVAVVAALPTNDRPWAPPRAIDLNPNAGFHSVATEPLELEAALRAGERSLTEFPYLELRYGGRGRRFTASDSAWLVSICDLEPDVVEKQILWLAGVLAARGMPRLLLEEHLHWLYEESCAVRPERSSQYALLLQAAGRLKEARLRAIAENRFAELVREYESRVPAEWLERLRGMGRLLVGAMADERAGIRGSADRLADWVCDRDLFPEMLVQAATRTLADAAKG
;
A
#
# COMPACT_ATOMS: atom_id res chain seq x y z
N MET A 1 -16.09 30.24 3.30
CA MET A 1 -14.69 29.82 3.10
C MET A 1 -14.63 28.97 1.84
N SER A 2 -13.69 29.23 0.93
CA SER A 2 -13.54 28.42 -0.30
C SER A 2 -12.75 27.14 -0.03
N LEU A 3 -12.87 26.12 -0.89
CA LEU A 3 -12.18 24.84 -0.70
C LEU A 3 -10.67 24.99 -0.82
N ALA A 4 -10.18 25.78 -1.79
CA ALA A 4 -8.75 26.04 -1.96
C ALA A 4 -8.14 26.74 -0.73
N HIS A 5 -8.91 27.60 -0.06
CA HIS A 5 -8.48 28.24 1.19
C HIS A 5 -8.44 27.24 2.34
N ALA A 6 -9.48 26.42 2.50
CA ALA A 6 -9.55 25.40 3.54
C ALA A 6 -8.41 24.37 3.40
N LEU A 7 -8.13 23.91 2.18
CA LEU A 7 -7.00 23.03 1.88
C LEU A 7 -5.67 23.66 2.27
N ARG A 8 -5.46 24.95 1.95
CA ARG A 8 -4.23 25.65 2.33
C ARG A 8 -4.04 25.68 3.84
N GLU A 9 -5.08 26.01 4.59
CA GLU A 9 -5.01 26.06 6.06
C GLU A 9 -4.81 24.67 6.67
N ALA A 10 -5.55 23.66 6.21
CA ALA A 10 -5.45 22.30 6.73
C ALA A 10 -4.10 21.65 6.41
N CYS A 11 -3.50 21.96 5.26
CA CYS A 11 -2.21 21.40 4.85
C CYS A 11 -1.00 22.18 5.39
N ALA A 12 -1.19 23.41 5.90
CA ALA A 12 -0.08 24.26 6.33
C ALA A 12 0.84 23.62 7.38
N PRO A 13 0.35 22.89 8.40
CA PRO A 13 1.24 22.22 9.36
C PRO A 13 2.16 21.19 8.71
N ALA A 14 1.62 20.32 7.85
CA ALA A 14 2.39 19.29 7.17
C ALA A 14 3.36 19.89 6.13
N HIS A 15 2.97 20.98 5.46
CA HIS A 15 3.87 21.73 4.57
C HIS A 15 5.06 22.33 5.33
N ALA A 16 4.81 22.92 6.51
CA ALA A 16 5.89 23.48 7.34
C ALA A 16 6.83 22.38 7.88
N GLU A 17 6.28 21.22 8.27
CA GLU A 17 7.08 20.05 8.65
C GLU A 17 7.95 19.57 7.50
N LEU A 18 7.38 19.45 6.29
CA LEU A 18 8.07 19.02 5.08
C LEU A 18 9.32 19.86 4.82
N GLU A 19 9.23 21.19 4.90
CA GLU A 19 10.35 22.11 4.66
C GLU A 19 11.51 21.96 5.66
N LEU A 20 11.23 21.47 6.87
CA LEU A 20 12.22 21.29 7.94
C LEU A 20 12.94 19.94 7.88
N LEU A 21 12.54 19.04 6.98
CA LEU A 21 13.13 17.71 6.91
C LEU A 21 14.61 17.76 6.50
N PRO A 22 15.43 16.80 7.01
CA PRO A 22 16.86 16.74 6.69
C PRO A 22 17.19 16.74 5.21
N PHE A 23 16.33 16.12 4.38
CA PHE A 23 16.48 16.10 2.93
C PHE A 23 16.55 17.52 2.32
N PHE A 24 15.58 18.38 2.62
CA PHE A 24 15.59 19.75 2.10
C PHE A 24 16.67 20.59 2.76
N THR A 25 16.98 20.36 4.04
CA THR A 25 18.12 21.03 4.68
C THR A 25 19.43 20.72 3.95
N ALA A 26 19.69 19.46 3.61
CA ALA A 26 20.86 19.04 2.86
C ALA A 26 20.88 19.61 1.44
N LEU A 27 19.72 19.65 0.76
CA LEU A 27 19.60 20.25 -0.58
C LEU A 27 19.96 21.74 -0.58
N HIS A 28 19.43 22.52 0.38
CA HIS A 28 19.72 23.96 0.48
C HIS A 28 21.19 24.25 0.80
N ARG A 29 21.89 23.32 1.47
CA ARG A 29 23.32 23.40 1.75
C ARG A 29 24.21 22.93 0.60
N GLY A 30 23.63 22.37 -0.47
CA GLY A 30 24.40 21.75 -1.55
C GLY A 30 25.08 20.44 -1.13
N GLU A 31 24.56 19.78 -0.09
CA GLU A 31 25.13 18.57 0.53
C GLU A 31 24.29 17.31 0.22
N LEU A 32 23.18 17.44 -0.51
CA LEU A 32 22.30 16.31 -0.80
C LEU A 32 22.98 15.29 -1.73
N PRO A 33 23.08 14.00 -1.37
CA PRO A 33 23.58 12.98 -2.29
C PRO A 33 22.69 12.88 -3.55
N LEU A 34 23.29 12.75 -4.74
CA LEU A 34 22.55 12.60 -6.00
C LEU A 34 21.57 11.41 -5.94
N ARG A 35 22.00 10.32 -5.31
CA ARG A 35 21.20 9.13 -5.05
C ARG A 35 19.91 9.41 -4.28
N ALA A 36 19.96 10.31 -3.29
CA ALA A 36 18.77 10.69 -2.51
C ALA A 36 17.77 11.49 -3.37
N TYR A 37 18.27 12.35 -4.26
CA TYR A 37 17.42 13.04 -5.23
C TYR A 37 16.78 12.07 -6.24
N ARG A 38 17.55 11.10 -6.74
CA ARG A 38 16.99 10.04 -7.60
C ARG A 38 15.89 9.25 -6.87
N GLU A 39 16.12 8.87 -5.62
CA GLU A 39 15.13 8.15 -4.83
C GLU A 39 13.86 8.97 -4.57
N TYR A 40 13.99 10.28 -4.34
CA TYR A 40 12.86 11.20 -4.28
C TYR A 40 12.06 11.15 -5.58
N LEU A 41 12.71 11.24 -6.74
CA LEU A 41 12.01 11.17 -8.04
C LEU A 41 11.35 9.80 -8.28
N VAL A 42 11.95 8.69 -7.85
CA VAL A 42 11.33 7.36 -7.92
C VAL A 42 10.05 7.32 -7.09
N ALA A 43 10.08 7.83 -5.86
CA ALA A 43 8.91 7.89 -4.99
C ALA A 43 7.81 8.78 -5.58
N VAL A 44 8.16 9.97 -6.06
CA VAL A 44 7.21 10.89 -6.71
C VAL A 44 6.64 10.29 -7.99
N GLN A 45 7.45 9.65 -8.83
CA GLN A 45 6.97 8.91 -10.02
C GLN A 45 5.95 7.85 -9.65
N THR A 46 6.22 7.08 -8.61
CA THR A 46 5.32 6.01 -8.14
C THR A 46 3.96 6.58 -7.74
N ILE A 47 3.95 7.69 -6.99
CA ILE A 47 2.72 8.34 -6.53
C ILE A 47 1.98 9.02 -7.68
N VAL A 48 2.68 9.83 -8.48
CA VAL A 48 2.10 10.59 -9.60
C VAL A 48 1.57 9.64 -10.67
N GLY A 49 2.31 8.57 -11.00
CA GLY A 49 1.85 7.56 -11.95
C GLY A 49 0.57 6.86 -11.50
N ALA A 50 0.45 6.51 -10.21
CA ALA A 50 -0.78 5.96 -9.67
C ALA A 50 -1.94 6.96 -9.70
N LEU A 51 -1.71 8.21 -9.28
CA LEU A 51 -2.71 9.27 -9.32
C LEU A 51 -3.23 9.50 -10.74
N GLU A 52 -2.34 9.62 -11.73
CA GLU A 52 -2.68 9.82 -13.13
C GLU A 52 -3.41 8.61 -13.73
N HIS A 53 -3.06 7.40 -13.31
CA HIS A 53 -3.78 6.18 -13.68
C HIS A 53 -5.23 6.24 -13.18
N GLU A 54 -5.44 6.48 -11.89
CA GLU A 54 -6.79 6.56 -11.32
C GLU A 54 -7.62 7.70 -11.94
N LEU A 55 -7.02 8.87 -12.16
CA LEU A 55 -7.65 10.00 -12.86
C LEU A 55 -8.10 9.65 -14.29
N THR A 56 -7.40 8.73 -14.95
CA THR A 56 -7.75 8.26 -16.29
C THR A 56 -8.88 7.23 -16.26
N CYS A 57 -8.87 6.34 -15.26
CA CYS A 57 -9.82 5.25 -15.16
C CYS A 57 -11.18 5.68 -14.61
N VAL A 58 -11.23 6.75 -13.82
CA VAL A 58 -12.46 7.24 -13.20
C VAL A 58 -13.19 8.24 -14.11
N ALA A 59 -14.43 7.91 -14.48
CA ALA A 59 -15.36 8.88 -15.07
C ALA A 59 -16.11 9.68 -13.98
N HIS A 60 -15.61 10.85 -13.61
CA HIS A 60 -16.26 11.73 -12.63
C HIS A 60 -16.33 13.18 -13.12
N THR A 61 -17.54 13.74 -13.24
CA THR A 61 -17.80 15.06 -13.87
C THR A 61 -16.99 16.20 -13.25
N ARG A 62 -16.75 16.17 -11.93
CA ARG A 62 -15.91 17.18 -11.26
C ARG A 62 -14.44 17.10 -11.66
N LEU A 63 -13.91 15.89 -11.86
CA LEU A 63 -12.50 15.66 -12.16
C LEU A 63 -12.17 16.03 -13.60
N THR A 64 -13.09 15.79 -14.54
CA THR A 64 -12.93 16.17 -15.96
C THR A 64 -12.72 17.68 -16.14
N GLY A 65 -13.18 18.51 -15.21
CA GLY A 65 -12.94 19.95 -15.21
C GLY A 65 -11.66 20.40 -14.50
N LEU A 66 -10.95 19.49 -13.84
CA LEU A 66 -9.75 19.76 -13.03
C LEU A 66 -8.47 19.14 -13.61
N TRP A 67 -8.59 18.16 -14.50
CA TRP A 67 -7.43 17.45 -15.05
C TRP A 67 -7.73 16.92 -16.45
N SER A 68 -6.72 16.98 -17.33
CA SER A 68 -6.72 16.32 -18.65
C SER A 68 -5.50 15.41 -18.82
N SER A 69 -5.61 14.44 -19.74
CA SER A 69 -4.53 13.53 -20.07
C SER A 69 -3.27 14.21 -20.63
N ASP A 70 -3.40 15.43 -21.16
CA ASP A 70 -2.28 16.20 -21.70
C ASP A 70 -1.41 16.79 -20.58
N GLU A 71 -1.90 16.79 -19.34
CA GLU A 71 -1.20 17.31 -18.16
C GLU A 71 -0.38 16.23 -17.44
N ARG A 72 -0.28 15.01 -18.00
CA ARG A 72 0.48 13.91 -17.42
C ARG A 72 1.97 14.24 -17.27
N LYS A 73 2.49 13.98 -16.08
CA LYS A 73 3.87 14.24 -15.66
C LYS A 73 4.68 12.96 -15.43
N GLU A 74 4.05 11.78 -15.40
CA GLU A 74 4.76 10.50 -15.26
C GLU A 74 5.84 10.33 -16.35
N GLY A 75 5.57 10.77 -17.58
CA GLY A 75 6.53 10.72 -18.69
C GLY A 75 7.79 11.57 -18.45
N LEU A 76 7.65 12.74 -17.82
CA LEU A 76 8.78 13.62 -17.49
C LEU A 76 9.62 13.03 -16.37
N LEU A 77 8.99 12.42 -15.36
CA LEU A 77 9.70 11.71 -14.29
C LEU A 77 10.48 10.50 -14.84
N LYS A 78 9.90 9.75 -15.79
CA LYS A 78 10.61 8.67 -16.51
C LYS A 78 11.82 9.19 -17.27
N GLN A 79 11.73 10.37 -17.89
CA GLN A 79 12.84 10.99 -18.59
C GLN A 79 13.95 11.41 -17.61
N ASP A 80 13.60 12.09 -16.52
CA ASP A 80 14.57 12.53 -15.50
C ASP A 80 15.30 11.35 -14.86
N LEU A 81 14.57 10.28 -14.51
CA LEU A 81 15.16 9.08 -13.92
C LEU A 81 16.15 8.38 -14.85
N ARG A 82 15.88 8.31 -16.16
CA ARG A 82 16.83 7.75 -17.14
C ARG A 82 18.13 8.54 -17.20
N ALA A 83 18.04 9.87 -17.23
CA ALA A 83 19.21 10.73 -17.25
C ALA A 83 20.07 10.57 -15.97
N LEU A 84 19.43 10.36 -14.83
CA LEU A 84 20.11 10.09 -13.56
C LEU A 84 20.78 8.71 -13.52
N GLU A 85 20.15 7.69 -14.11
CA GLU A 85 20.70 6.33 -14.20
C GLU A 85 21.97 6.27 -15.05
N GLU A 86 22.05 7.07 -16.12
CA GLU A 86 23.26 7.18 -16.94
C GLU A 86 24.44 7.81 -16.15
N GLN A 87 24.16 8.65 -15.16
CA GLN A 87 25.18 9.29 -14.32
C GLN A 87 25.60 8.44 -13.11
N GLU A 88 24.74 7.55 -12.60
CA GLU A 88 24.98 6.76 -11.40
C GLU A 88 25.40 5.32 -11.74
N SER A 89 26.70 5.01 -11.71
CA SER A 89 27.24 3.68 -12.06
C SER A 89 27.00 2.57 -11.01
N THR A 90 26.35 2.87 -9.88
CA THR A 90 26.20 1.91 -8.77
C THR A 90 24.83 1.22 -8.78
N GLY A 91 24.84 -0.09 -9.05
CA GLY A 91 23.67 -0.93 -9.30
C GLY A 91 22.85 -1.35 -8.08
N THR A 92 22.65 -0.49 -7.08
CA THR A 92 21.69 -0.79 -6.00
C THR A 92 20.62 0.29 -5.97
N THR A 93 19.41 -0.06 -6.39
CA THR A 93 18.28 0.87 -6.38
C THR A 93 17.76 1.00 -4.94
N PRO A 94 17.78 2.20 -4.34
CA PRO A 94 17.33 2.38 -2.98
C PRO A 94 15.78 2.31 -2.88
N VAL A 95 15.28 1.93 -1.70
CA VAL A 95 13.89 1.50 -1.47
C VAL A 95 13.26 2.17 -0.25
N HIS A 96 13.97 3.04 0.46
CA HIS A 96 13.50 3.66 1.71
C HIS A 96 12.28 4.55 1.48
N ALA A 97 12.34 5.44 0.50
CA ALA A 97 11.22 6.33 0.18
C ALA A 97 10.12 5.63 -0.64
N ARG A 98 10.41 4.46 -1.21
CA ARG A 98 9.45 3.69 -2.02
C ARG A 98 8.32 3.13 -1.16
N LEU A 99 8.59 2.80 0.10
CA LEU A 99 7.60 2.24 1.01
C LEU A 99 6.48 3.22 1.38
N PRO A 100 6.78 4.38 1.99
CA PRO A 100 5.76 5.40 2.24
C PRO A 100 5.10 5.89 0.93
N ALA A 101 5.81 5.85 -0.21
CA ALA A 101 5.20 6.15 -1.50
C ALA A 101 4.14 5.13 -1.90
N LEU A 102 4.41 3.83 -1.71
CA LEU A 102 3.45 2.76 -1.99
C LEU A 102 2.28 2.76 -1.01
N GLU A 103 2.49 3.11 0.26
CA GLU A 103 1.39 3.35 1.20
C GLU A 103 0.47 4.47 0.70
N LEU A 104 1.04 5.60 0.26
CA LEU A 104 0.25 6.69 -0.33
C LEU A 104 -0.45 6.27 -1.63
N VAL A 105 0.16 5.41 -2.46
CA VAL A 105 -0.49 4.84 -3.64
C VAL A 105 -1.71 3.99 -3.25
N SER A 106 -1.59 3.15 -2.23
CA SER A 106 -2.73 2.37 -1.71
C SER A 106 -3.86 3.28 -1.23
N GLU A 107 -3.53 4.37 -0.54
CA GLU A 107 -4.49 5.40 -0.12
C GLU A 107 -5.21 6.04 -1.31
N ILE A 108 -4.45 6.49 -2.32
CA ILE A 108 -5.01 7.07 -3.57
C ILE A 108 -5.98 6.11 -4.24
N ARG A 109 -5.59 4.84 -4.44
CA ARG A 109 -6.44 3.83 -5.08
C ARG A 109 -7.71 3.53 -4.29
N ARG A 110 -7.57 3.42 -2.97
CA ARG A 110 -8.69 3.19 -2.07
C ARG A 110 -9.69 4.35 -2.12
N ASP A 111 -9.20 5.57 -2.08
CA ASP A 111 -10.01 6.77 -2.12
C ASP A 111 -10.66 6.99 -3.50
N ALA A 112 -9.93 6.68 -4.59
CA ALA A 112 -10.47 6.65 -5.94
C ALA A 112 -11.67 5.70 -6.05
N PHE A 113 -11.53 4.50 -5.48
CA PHE A 113 -12.60 3.49 -5.46
C PHE A 113 -13.79 3.93 -4.60
N ARG A 114 -13.56 4.42 -3.38
CA ARG A 114 -14.62 4.76 -2.42
C ARG A 114 -15.36 6.05 -2.78
N SER A 115 -14.63 7.06 -3.23
CA SER A 115 -15.15 8.41 -3.44
C SER A 115 -14.25 9.14 -4.43
N PRO A 116 -14.48 9.00 -5.73
CA PRO A 116 -13.51 9.45 -6.73
C PRO A 116 -13.20 10.95 -6.69
N VAL A 117 -14.10 11.78 -6.17
CA VAL A 117 -13.87 13.22 -5.96
C VAL A 117 -12.64 13.50 -5.06
N SER A 118 -12.26 12.58 -4.19
CA SER A 118 -11.03 12.64 -3.36
C SER A 118 -9.76 12.91 -4.16
N LEU A 119 -9.69 12.45 -5.41
CA LEU A 119 -8.58 12.69 -6.33
C LEU A 119 -8.29 14.17 -6.55
N ALA A 120 -9.28 15.06 -6.39
CA ALA A 120 -9.09 16.51 -6.43
C ALA A 120 -8.20 17.03 -5.28
N GLY A 121 -8.22 16.37 -4.12
CA GLY A 121 -7.38 16.72 -2.97
C GLY A 121 -5.92 16.37 -3.22
N TYR A 122 -5.66 15.18 -3.75
CA TYR A 122 -4.32 14.77 -4.20
C TYR A 122 -3.79 15.69 -5.30
N LEU A 123 -4.61 16.02 -6.30
CA LEU A 123 -4.26 16.98 -7.36
C LEU A 123 -3.91 18.37 -6.83
N TYR A 124 -4.64 18.86 -5.81
CA TYR A 124 -4.35 20.15 -5.18
C TYR A 124 -2.93 20.21 -4.66
N VAL A 125 -2.45 19.15 -4.00
CA VAL A 125 -1.10 19.10 -3.41
C VAL A 125 -0.02 19.15 -4.50
N PHE A 126 -0.13 18.30 -5.52
CA PHE A 126 0.87 18.24 -6.59
C PHE A 126 0.91 19.51 -7.45
N ARG A 127 -0.23 20.10 -7.80
CA ARG A 127 -0.27 21.38 -8.54
C ARG A 127 0.08 22.59 -7.67
N GLY A 128 -0.35 22.59 -6.40
CA GLY A 128 -0.09 23.65 -5.44
C GLY A 128 1.40 23.80 -5.10
N SER A 129 2.18 22.75 -5.36
CA SER A 129 3.63 22.71 -5.16
C SER A 129 4.43 23.48 -6.22
N SER A 130 3.81 24.15 -7.19
CA SER A 130 4.50 24.90 -8.27
C SER A 130 5.54 25.93 -7.77
N MET A 131 5.21 26.72 -6.73
CA MET A 131 6.16 27.67 -6.15
C MET A 131 7.34 26.97 -5.46
N GLY A 132 7.07 25.89 -4.72
CA GLY A 132 8.11 25.05 -4.12
C GLY A 132 8.98 24.39 -5.19
N ALA A 133 8.39 23.89 -6.27
CA ALA A 133 9.09 23.30 -7.40
C ALA A 133 10.07 24.27 -8.05
N ALA A 134 9.72 25.55 -8.19
CA ALA A 134 10.63 26.56 -8.72
C ALA A 134 11.87 26.79 -7.82
N GLN A 135 11.72 26.67 -6.50
CA GLN A 135 12.84 26.75 -5.55
C GLN A 135 13.68 25.47 -5.56
N LEU A 136 13.04 24.30 -5.61
CA LEU A 136 13.72 23.02 -5.73
C LEU A 136 14.52 22.93 -7.03
N LEU A 137 13.92 23.34 -8.15
CA LEU A 137 14.55 23.38 -9.46
C LEU A 137 15.89 24.14 -9.41
N ARG A 138 15.90 25.35 -8.85
CA ARG A 138 17.13 26.15 -8.73
C ARG A 138 18.20 25.45 -7.89
N SER A 139 17.81 24.82 -6.79
CA SER A 139 18.73 24.16 -5.86
C SER A 139 19.32 22.89 -6.48
N VAL A 140 18.47 22.05 -7.06
CA VAL A 140 18.84 20.79 -7.72
C VAL A 140 19.69 21.05 -8.96
N ALA A 141 19.26 21.98 -9.84
CA ALA A 141 20.02 22.32 -11.05
C ALA A 141 21.39 22.92 -10.70
N GLY A 142 21.46 23.79 -9.69
CA GLY A 142 22.71 24.38 -9.22
C GLY A 142 23.66 23.35 -8.60
N GLN A 143 23.15 22.42 -7.78
CA GLN A 143 23.98 21.45 -7.09
C GLN A 143 24.52 20.35 -8.02
N PHE A 144 23.68 19.82 -8.91
CA PHE A 144 24.03 18.67 -9.76
C PHE A 144 24.41 19.05 -11.20
N GLY A 145 24.31 20.34 -11.55
CA GLY A 145 24.67 20.83 -12.89
C GLY A 145 23.68 20.44 -13.99
N PHE A 146 22.41 20.20 -13.65
CA PHE A 146 21.38 19.89 -14.65
C PHE A 146 20.99 21.13 -15.46
N ALA A 147 20.91 20.96 -16.79
CA ALA A 147 20.40 21.99 -17.69
C ALA A 147 18.90 21.80 -17.97
N GLU A 148 18.53 20.63 -18.51
CA GLU A 148 17.13 20.31 -18.84
C GLU A 148 16.75 18.90 -18.36
N GLN A 149 17.62 17.91 -18.56
CA GLN A 149 17.41 16.53 -18.13
C GLN A 149 17.77 16.35 -16.66
N GLY A 150 16.96 15.61 -15.91
CA GLY A 150 17.09 15.42 -14.46
C GLY A 150 16.24 16.39 -13.65
N VAL A 151 15.62 17.39 -14.30
CA VAL A 151 14.75 18.39 -13.68
C VAL A 151 13.52 18.74 -14.52
N ALA A 152 13.22 17.99 -15.58
CA ALA A 152 12.10 18.25 -16.49
C ALA A 152 10.75 18.27 -15.76
N TYR A 153 10.56 17.37 -14.79
CA TYR A 153 9.38 17.34 -13.93
C TYR A 153 9.22 18.62 -13.11
N LEU A 154 10.28 19.05 -12.41
CA LEU A 154 10.27 20.25 -11.58
C LEU A 154 10.05 21.51 -12.43
N ASN A 155 10.67 21.57 -13.60
CA ASN A 155 10.47 22.66 -14.55
C ASN A 155 9.01 22.75 -15.01
N ALA A 156 8.42 21.62 -15.43
CA ALA A 156 7.03 21.59 -15.85
C ALA A 156 6.04 21.92 -14.72
N LEU A 157 6.37 21.67 -13.46
CA LEU A 157 5.57 22.11 -12.32
C LEU A 157 5.72 23.61 -12.04
N ALA A 158 6.92 24.16 -12.15
CA ALA A 158 7.18 25.59 -11.93
C ALA A 158 6.39 26.47 -12.92
N ASP A 159 6.22 26.00 -14.16
CA ASP A 159 5.49 26.72 -15.22
C ASP A 159 3.95 26.77 -15.01
N GLU A 160 3.39 25.91 -14.15
CA GLU A 160 1.94 25.87 -13.88
C GLU A 160 1.42 27.07 -13.07
N ALA A 161 2.29 27.95 -12.58
CA ALA A 161 1.90 29.13 -11.81
C ALA A 161 0.87 30.01 -12.57
N SER A 162 0.92 30.01 -13.90
CA SER A 162 0.03 30.79 -14.77
C SER A 162 -1.41 30.24 -14.84
N SER A 163 -1.61 28.92 -14.77
CA SER A 163 -2.93 28.28 -14.84
C SER A 163 -3.58 28.06 -13.45
N TRP A 164 -2.79 28.17 -12.37
CA TRP A 164 -3.22 27.92 -10.99
C TRP A 164 -4.48 28.69 -10.56
N LYS A 165 -4.62 29.96 -10.98
CA LYS A 165 -5.79 30.78 -10.62
C LYS A 165 -7.10 30.20 -11.17
N GLN A 166 -7.08 29.79 -12.45
CA GLN A 166 -8.26 29.22 -13.12
C GLN A 166 -8.60 27.85 -12.53
N TRP A 167 -7.57 27.04 -12.25
CA TRP A 167 -7.73 25.74 -11.63
C TRP A 167 -8.37 25.83 -10.22
N LYS A 168 -7.91 26.76 -9.37
CA LYS A 168 -8.53 27.01 -8.05
C LYS A 168 -10.00 27.43 -8.16
N GLN A 169 -10.34 28.26 -9.14
CA GLN A 169 -11.73 28.66 -9.37
C GLN A 169 -12.61 27.47 -9.77
N ALA A 170 -12.07 26.49 -10.51
CA ALA A 170 -12.78 25.25 -10.81
C ALA A 170 -12.94 24.37 -9.56
N LEU A 171 -11.91 24.26 -8.72
CA LEU A 171 -11.96 23.52 -7.45
C LEU A 171 -12.97 24.13 -6.47
N ASP A 172 -13.02 25.46 -6.37
CA ASP A 172 -13.93 26.20 -5.50
C ASP A 172 -15.42 26.09 -5.92
N ARG A 173 -15.74 25.41 -7.03
CA ARG A 173 -17.12 25.05 -7.40
C ARG A 173 -17.68 23.90 -6.55
N ILE A 174 -16.85 23.25 -5.73
CA ILE A 174 -17.29 22.28 -4.72
C ILE A 174 -17.87 23.08 -3.54
N PRO A 175 -19.18 22.94 -3.23
CA PRO A 175 -19.83 23.79 -2.24
C PRO A 175 -19.25 23.58 -0.83
N PRO A 176 -18.98 24.66 -0.07
CA PRO A 176 -18.58 24.56 1.32
C PRO A 176 -19.58 23.78 2.17
N GLY A 177 -19.08 22.89 3.02
CA GLY A 177 -19.92 22.08 3.92
C GLY A 177 -20.59 20.86 3.27
N SER A 178 -20.38 20.62 1.97
CA SER A 178 -20.83 19.38 1.33
C SER A 178 -19.97 18.18 1.78
N ALA A 179 -20.47 16.96 1.61
CA ALA A 179 -19.68 15.74 1.85
C ALA A 179 -18.43 15.70 0.95
N GLU A 180 -18.57 16.10 -0.33
CA GLU A 180 -17.45 16.20 -1.28
C GLU A 180 -16.36 17.16 -0.77
N PHE A 181 -16.76 18.27 -0.15
CA PHE A 181 -15.81 19.25 0.41
C PHE A 181 -14.92 18.61 1.48
N GLN A 182 -15.49 17.85 2.40
CA GLN A 182 -14.73 17.18 3.46
C GLN A 182 -13.84 16.07 2.90
N ILE A 183 -14.36 15.26 1.98
CA ILE A 183 -13.59 14.20 1.32
C ILE A 183 -12.35 14.76 0.61
N VAL A 184 -12.50 15.87 -0.12
CA VAL A 184 -11.37 16.51 -0.82
C VAL A 184 -10.38 17.11 0.16
N LEU A 185 -10.87 17.73 1.25
CA LEU A 185 -10.02 18.30 2.28
C LEU A 185 -9.16 17.23 2.97
N GLU A 186 -9.78 16.13 3.39
CA GLU A 186 -9.12 14.98 4.01
C GLU A 186 -8.07 14.36 3.07
N ALA A 187 -8.42 14.15 1.80
CA ALA A 187 -7.49 13.62 0.80
C ALA A 187 -6.24 14.52 0.61
N GLY A 188 -6.41 15.85 0.62
CA GLY A 188 -5.29 16.79 0.56
C GLY A 188 -4.35 16.68 1.77
N VAL A 189 -4.91 16.57 2.98
CA VAL A 189 -4.14 16.37 4.22
C VAL A 189 -3.40 15.02 4.20
N THR A 190 -4.08 13.95 3.80
CA THR A 190 -3.49 12.61 3.63
C THR A 190 -2.32 12.63 2.65
N CYS A 191 -2.47 13.35 1.53
CA CYS A 191 -1.41 13.47 0.53
C CYS A 191 -0.15 14.15 1.09
N PHE A 192 -0.29 15.27 1.79
CA PHE A 192 0.85 15.94 2.42
C PHE A 192 1.52 15.08 3.49
N ALA A 193 0.74 14.42 4.35
CA ALA A 193 1.27 13.51 5.36
C ALA A 193 2.07 12.35 4.71
N GLY A 194 1.57 11.81 3.60
CA GLY A 194 2.29 10.81 2.81
C GLY A 194 3.59 11.35 2.21
N LEU A 195 3.59 12.58 1.67
CA LEU A 195 4.82 13.21 1.16
C LEU A 195 5.84 13.49 2.26
N VAL A 196 5.40 13.90 3.46
CA VAL A 196 6.27 14.03 4.64
C VAL A 196 6.91 12.69 4.98
N ALA A 197 6.13 11.61 5.02
CA ALA A 197 6.66 10.27 5.28
C ALA A 197 7.68 9.82 4.22
N VAL A 198 7.42 10.09 2.94
CA VAL A 198 8.34 9.84 1.83
C VAL A 198 9.66 10.58 2.02
N VAL A 199 9.60 11.90 2.24
CA VAL A 199 10.81 12.71 2.36
C VAL A 199 11.58 12.40 3.64
N ALA A 200 10.89 12.09 4.74
CA ALA A 200 11.51 11.70 6.01
C ALA A 200 12.24 10.34 5.91
N ALA A 201 11.84 9.47 4.97
CA ALA A 201 12.49 8.20 4.71
C ALA A 201 13.74 8.31 3.81
N LEU A 202 13.92 9.43 3.09
CA LEU A 202 15.05 9.60 2.19
C LEU A 202 16.39 9.63 2.96
N PRO A 203 17.44 9.00 2.40
CA PRO A 203 18.77 9.04 3.00
C PRO A 203 19.34 10.45 2.94
N THR A 204 20.13 10.79 3.95
CA THR A 204 20.93 12.01 4.01
C THR A 204 22.33 11.67 4.49
N ASN A 205 23.26 12.63 4.52
CA ASN A 205 24.61 12.38 5.04
C ASN A 205 24.60 11.88 6.49
N ASP A 206 23.63 12.34 7.30
CA ASP A 206 23.45 11.92 8.70
C ASP A 206 22.67 10.60 8.84
N ARG A 207 22.08 10.11 7.75
CA ARG A 207 21.34 8.84 7.70
C ARG A 207 21.88 7.99 6.54
N PRO A 208 23.05 7.33 6.75
CA PRO A 208 23.69 6.57 5.69
C PRO A 208 22.81 5.42 5.22
N TRP A 209 23.01 5.04 3.97
CA TRP A 209 22.25 4.00 3.30
C TRP A 209 22.36 2.65 4.01
N ALA A 210 21.24 1.95 4.16
CA ALA A 210 21.18 0.59 4.68
C ALA A 210 20.20 -0.25 3.83
N PRO A 211 20.39 -1.57 3.71
CA PRO A 211 19.35 -2.42 3.13
C PRO A 211 18.04 -2.25 3.91
N PRO A 212 16.88 -2.25 3.23
CA PRO A 212 15.60 -2.16 3.91
C PRO A 212 15.41 -3.36 4.83
N ARG A 213 14.79 -3.09 5.97
CA ARG A 213 14.39 -4.07 6.98
C ARG A 213 12.89 -3.98 7.18
N ALA A 214 12.30 -5.00 7.79
CA ALA A 214 10.86 -4.99 8.06
C ALA A 214 10.42 -3.84 8.97
N ILE A 215 11.28 -3.36 9.87
CA ILE A 215 11.01 -2.17 10.68
C ILE A 215 10.81 -0.89 9.84
N ASP A 216 11.43 -0.82 8.66
CA ASP A 216 11.30 0.30 7.72
C ASP A 216 9.95 0.27 6.98
N LEU A 217 9.32 -0.92 6.90
CA LEU A 217 7.94 -1.13 6.41
C LEU A 217 6.89 -0.97 7.50
N ASN A 218 7.23 -1.36 8.72
CA ASN A 218 6.32 -1.42 9.84
C ASN A 218 7.12 -1.16 11.12
N PRO A 219 6.96 -0.01 11.78
CA PRO A 219 7.70 0.30 13.01
C PRO A 219 7.48 -0.71 14.16
N ASN A 220 6.47 -1.58 14.06
CA ASN A 220 6.17 -2.64 15.03
C ASN A 220 6.73 -4.01 14.61
N ALA A 221 7.40 -4.11 13.46
CA ALA A 221 8.06 -5.32 12.99
C ALA A 221 9.50 -5.42 13.51
N GLY A 222 10.14 -6.57 13.26
CA GLY A 222 11.52 -6.83 13.65
C GLY A 222 12.56 -6.22 12.70
N PHE A 223 13.84 -6.42 13.02
CA PHE A 223 14.98 -5.93 12.22
C PHE A 223 15.41 -6.89 11.09
N HIS A 224 14.57 -7.85 10.71
CA HIS A 224 14.91 -8.81 9.66
C HIS A 224 14.91 -8.15 8.28
N SER A 225 15.72 -8.69 7.38
CA SER A 225 15.81 -8.25 5.99
C SER A 225 14.48 -8.45 5.27
N VAL A 226 14.22 -7.59 4.29
CA VAL A 226 13.10 -7.72 3.35
C VAL A 226 13.62 -7.62 1.91
N ALA A 227 12.75 -7.85 0.93
CA ALA A 227 13.12 -7.77 -0.48
C ALA A 227 13.77 -6.41 -0.77
N THR A 228 15.02 -6.44 -1.22
CA THR A 228 15.80 -5.23 -1.51
C THR A 228 15.62 -4.76 -2.94
N GLU A 229 15.16 -5.65 -3.82
CA GLU A 229 14.93 -5.32 -5.22
C GLU A 229 13.59 -4.60 -5.40
N PRO A 230 13.56 -3.38 -5.98
CA PRO A 230 12.36 -2.54 -5.96
C PRO A 230 11.14 -3.15 -6.64
N LEU A 231 11.34 -3.85 -7.76
CA LEU A 231 10.23 -4.47 -8.49
C LEU A 231 9.63 -5.65 -7.72
N GLU A 232 10.47 -6.42 -7.03
CA GLU A 232 10.03 -7.53 -6.16
C GLU A 232 9.33 -7.03 -4.91
N LEU A 233 9.83 -5.96 -4.30
CA LEU A 233 9.19 -5.30 -3.18
C LEU A 233 7.81 -4.76 -3.56
N GLU A 234 7.69 -4.13 -4.72
CA GLU A 234 6.40 -3.65 -5.23
C GLU A 234 5.44 -4.80 -5.51
N ALA A 235 5.92 -5.88 -6.14
CA ALA A 235 5.13 -7.10 -6.35
C ALA A 235 4.63 -7.70 -5.04
N ALA A 236 5.50 -7.75 -4.01
CA ALA A 236 5.12 -8.21 -2.68
C ALA A 236 4.00 -7.35 -2.08
N LEU A 237 4.12 -6.03 -2.18
CA LEU A 237 3.12 -5.09 -1.67
C LEU A 237 1.79 -5.17 -2.45
N ARG A 238 1.82 -5.38 -3.77
CA ARG A 238 0.59 -5.63 -4.56
C ARG A 238 -0.11 -6.92 -4.14
N ALA A 239 0.64 -7.99 -3.86
CA ALA A 239 0.07 -9.22 -3.31
C ALA A 239 -0.54 -8.99 -1.92
N GLY A 240 0.08 -8.14 -1.10
CA GLY A 240 -0.45 -7.67 0.17
C GLY A 240 -1.79 -6.95 0.03
N GLU A 241 -1.89 -5.97 -0.87
CA GLU A 241 -3.13 -5.25 -1.16
C GLU A 241 -4.23 -6.16 -1.72
N ARG A 242 -3.87 -7.14 -2.56
CA ARG A 242 -4.81 -8.17 -3.04
C ARG A 242 -5.37 -8.97 -1.87
N SER A 243 -4.56 -9.26 -0.86
CA SER A 243 -4.98 -9.95 0.36
C SER A 243 -5.96 -9.14 1.19
N LEU A 244 -5.69 -7.84 1.34
CA LEU A 244 -6.59 -6.92 2.05
C LEU A 244 -7.93 -6.77 1.32
N THR A 245 -7.90 -6.79 -0.03
CA THR A 245 -9.10 -6.71 -0.87
C THR A 245 -9.93 -7.99 -0.81
N GLU A 246 -9.28 -9.15 -0.87
CA GLU A 246 -9.97 -10.45 -0.82
C GLU A 246 -10.48 -10.76 0.59
N PHE A 247 -9.74 -10.35 1.61
CA PHE A 247 -10.09 -10.54 3.01
C PHE A 247 -10.11 -9.21 3.79
N PRO A 248 -11.18 -8.39 3.63
CA PRO A 248 -11.36 -7.15 4.38
C PRO A 248 -11.26 -7.32 5.89
N TYR A 249 -11.49 -8.55 6.38
CA TYR A 249 -11.20 -9.02 7.73
C TYR A 249 -9.89 -8.46 8.32
N LEU A 250 -8.80 -8.49 7.55
CA LEU A 250 -7.47 -8.05 8.03
C LEU A 250 -7.47 -6.58 8.45
N GLU A 251 -8.14 -5.72 7.69
CA GLU A 251 -8.26 -4.30 8.00
C GLU A 251 -9.35 -4.04 9.04
N LEU A 252 -10.51 -4.71 8.94
CA LEU A 252 -11.63 -4.50 9.86
C LEU A 252 -11.29 -4.91 11.30
N ARG A 253 -10.53 -6.00 11.48
CA ARG A 253 -10.14 -6.47 12.81
C ARG A 253 -8.89 -5.80 13.36
N TYR A 254 -7.86 -5.65 12.52
CA TYR A 254 -6.54 -5.21 12.99
C TYR A 254 -6.21 -3.76 12.61
N GLY A 255 -7.13 -3.07 11.93
CA GLY A 255 -6.97 -1.69 11.49
C GLY A 255 -5.72 -1.47 10.64
N GLY A 256 -5.13 -0.28 10.75
CA GLY A 256 -3.87 0.04 10.08
C GLY A 256 -2.69 -0.84 10.51
N ARG A 257 -2.77 -1.53 11.67
CA ARG A 257 -1.75 -2.51 12.07
C ARG A 257 -1.79 -3.73 11.17
N GLY A 258 -2.98 -4.24 10.83
CA GLY A 258 -3.14 -5.38 9.91
C GLY A 258 -2.48 -5.11 8.56
N ARG A 259 -2.76 -3.93 7.98
CA ARG A 259 -2.16 -3.48 6.71
C ARG A 259 -0.62 -3.46 6.76
N ARG A 260 -0.04 -2.82 7.78
CA ARG A 260 1.42 -2.72 7.91
C ARG A 260 2.11 -4.08 8.09
N PHE A 261 1.50 -4.99 8.85
CA PHE A 261 2.04 -6.35 8.98
C PHE A 261 1.90 -7.14 7.69
N THR A 262 0.77 -7.05 6.98
CA THR A 262 0.63 -7.65 5.65
C THR A 262 1.75 -7.16 4.72
N ALA A 263 1.99 -5.84 4.66
CA ALA A 263 3.06 -5.27 3.85
C ALA A 263 4.47 -5.77 4.25
N SER A 264 4.81 -5.74 5.55
CA SER A 264 6.13 -6.19 6.02
C SER A 264 6.34 -7.68 5.80
N ASP A 265 5.32 -8.49 6.08
CA ASP A 265 5.40 -9.94 5.96
C ASP A 265 5.48 -10.35 4.48
N SER A 266 4.74 -9.70 3.58
CA SER A 266 4.87 -9.93 2.13
C SER A 266 6.31 -9.71 1.65
N ALA A 267 6.92 -8.58 2.03
CA ALA A 267 8.28 -8.24 1.61
C ALA A 267 9.33 -9.18 2.22
N TRP A 268 9.11 -9.63 3.45
CA TRP A 268 9.95 -10.65 4.10
C TRP A 268 9.82 -12.01 3.42
N LEU A 269 8.60 -12.46 3.11
CA LEU A 269 8.33 -13.76 2.47
C LEU A 269 9.03 -13.89 1.11
N VAL A 270 9.08 -12.82 0.31
CA VAL A 270 9.85 -12.81 -0.95
C VAL A 270 11.35 -12.87 -0.68
N SER A 271 11.84 -12.15 0.34
CA SER A 271 13.28 -12.11 0.67
C SER A 271 13.84 -13.47 1.12
N ILE A 272 13.02 -14.29 1.79
CA ILE A 272 13.47 -15.60 2.26
C ILE A 272 13.56 -16.63 1.13
N CYS A 273 13.03 -16.36 -0.07
CA CYS A 273 13.16 -17.27 -1.22
C CYS A 273 14.61 -17.48 -1.70
N ASP A 274 15.55 -16.67 -1.21
CA ASP A 274 17.00 -16.87 -1.42
C ASP A 274 17.65 -17.82 -0.40
N LEU A 275 16.89 -18.33 0.56
CA LEU A 275 17.36 -19.32 1.53
C LEU A 275 17.15 -20.75 1.01
N GLU A 276 17.77 -21.72 1.69
CA GLU A 276 17.57 -23.14 1.42
C GLU A 276 16.09 -23.54 1.51
N PRO A 277 15.57 -24.42 0.61
CA PRO A 277 14.15 -24.78 0.55
C PRO A 277 13.53 -25.20 1.89
N ASP A 278 14.23 -26.04 2.65
CA ASP A 278 13.79 -26.51 3.97
C ASP A 278 13.68 -25.37 5.00
N VAL A 279 14.51 -24.34 4.87
CA VAL A 279 14.47 -23.15 5.74
C VAL A 279 13.26 -22.30 5.37
N VAL A 280 13.01 -22.08 4.08
CA VAL A 280 11.84 -21.33 3.60
C VAL A 280 10.55 -21.99 4.08
N GLU A 281 10.40 -23.29 3.88
CA GLU A 281 9.21 -24.03 4.31
C GLU A 281 9.00 -23.89 5.83
N LYS A 282 10.05 -24.10 6.64
CA LYS A 282 9.97 -23.97 8.11
C LYS A 282 9.57 -22.57 8.55
N GLN A 283 10.12 -21.52 7.95
CA GLN A 283 9.79 -20.13 8.29
C GLN A 283 8.33 -19.80 7.95
N ILE A 284 7.84 -20.23 6.78
CA ILE A 284 6.46 -20.00 6.36
C ILE A 284 5.48 -20.76 7.26
N LEU A 285 5.75 -22.04 7.55
CA LEU A 285 4.89 -22.85 8.43
C LEU A 285 4.87 -22.31 9.87
N TRP A 286 6.02 -21.82 10.36
CA TRP A 286 6.09 -21.11 11.64
C TRP A 286 5.23 -19.85 11.64
N LEU A 287 5.37 -18.98 10.62
CA LEU A 287 4.54 -17.77 10.50
C LEU A 287 3.05 -18.14 10.47
N ALA A 288 2.66 -19.15 9.67
CA ALA A 288 1.29 -19.63 9.60
C ALA A 288 0.73 -20.00 10.99
N GLY A 289 1.50 -20.72 11.80
CA GLY A 289 1.11 -21.07 13.17
C GLY A 289 0.99 -19.87 14.10
N VAL A 290 1.94 -18.92 14.02
CA VAL A 290 1.94 -17.68 14.80
C VAL A 290 0.72 -16.81 14.50
N LEU A 291 0.34 -16.71 13.22
CA LEU A 291 -0.83 -15.95 12.75
C LEU A 291 -2.14 -16.64 13.16
N ALA A 292 -2.25 -17.96 12.95
CA ALA A 292 -3.45 -18.72 13.34
C ALA A 292 -3.73 -18.66 14.84
N ALA A 293 -2.70 -18.76 15.68
CA ALA A 293 -2.85 -18.60 17.13
C ALA A 293 -3.36 -17.21 17.57
N ARG A 294 -3.31 -16.21 16.68
CA ARG A 294 -3.84 -14.85 16.88
C ARG A 294 -5.21 -14.63 16.23
N GLY A 295 -5.81 -15.68 15.68
CA GLY A 295 -7.09 -15.63 14.98
C GLY A 295 -6.97 -15.27 13.50
N MET A 296 -5.79 -15.37 12.86
CA MET A 296 -5.63 -15.25 11.41
C MET A 296 -5.44 -16.65 10.81
N PRO A 297 -6.50 -17.32 10.32
CA PRO A 297 -6.42 -18.70 9.87
C PRO A 297 -5.33 -18.91 8.82
N ARG A 298 -4.67 -20.06 8.82
CA ARG A 298 -3.58 -20.38 7.88
C ARG A 298 -4.00 -20.31 6.42
N LEU A 299 -5.29 -20.42 6.14
CA LEU A 299 -5.87 -20.18 4.82
C LEU A 299 -5.50 -18.79 4.26
N LEU A 300 -5.41 -17.76 5.10
CA LEU A 300 -4.99 -16.42 4.66
C LEU A 300 -3.59 -16.46 4.04
N LEU A 301 -2.66 -17.13 4.73
CA LEU A 301 -1.29 -17.27 4.24
C LEU A 301 -1.22 -18.23 3.04
N GLU A 302 -2.00 -19.32 3.03
CA GLU A 302 -2.14 -20.23 1.89
C GLU A 302 -2.45 -19.44 0.60
N GLU A 303 -3.49 -18.61 0.61
CA GLU A 303 -3.89 -17.80 -0.54
C GLU A 303 -2.88 -16.68 -0.84
N HIS A 304 -2.34 -16.04 0.20
CA HIS A 304 -1.36 -14.97 0.04
C HIS A 304 -0.09 -15.44 -0.70
N LEU A 305 0.40 -16.64 -0.41
CA LEU A 305 1.58 -17.21 -1.06
C LEU A 305 1.36 -17.44 -2.57
N HIS A 306 0.12 -17.78 -2.99
CA HIS A 306 -0.22 -17.85 -4.41
C HIS A 306 -0.12 -16.49 -5.09
N TRP A 307 -0.64 -15.44 -4.46
CA TRP A 307 -0.56 -14.08 -5.03
C TRP A 307 0.88 -13.54 -5.04
N LEU A 308 1.67 -13.83 -3.99
CA LEU A 308 3.09 -13.47 -3.98
C LEU A 308 3.84 -14.13 -5.13
N TYR A 309 3.59 -15.42 -5.40
CA TYR A 309 4.17 -16.10 -6.55
C TYR A 309 3.77 -15.44 -7.88
N GLU A 310 2.48 -15.18 -8.08
CA GLU A 310 1.95 -14.57 -9.31
C GLU A 310 2.56 -13.17 -9.55
N GLU A 311 2.51 -12.30 -8.56
CA GLU A 311 3.02 -10.93 -8.66
C GLU A 311 4.54 -10.90 -8.85
N SER A 312 5.28 -11.76 -8.14
CA SER A 312 6.75 -11.82 -8.23
C SER A 312 7.21 -12.38 -9.57
N CYS A 313 6.55 -13.41 -10.09
CA CYS A 313 6.85 -13.96 -11.42
C CYS A 313 6.50 -12.99 -12.55
N ALA A 314 5.48 -12.15 -12.38
CA ALA A 314 5.11 -11.14 -13.37
C ALA A 314 6.21 -10.08 -13.58
N VAL A 315 6.96 -9.75 -12.52
CA VAL A 315 8.03 -8.74 -12.58
C VAL A 315 9.43 -9.33 -12.80
N ARG A 316 9.65 -10.59 -12.40
CA ARG A 316 10.96 -11.29 -12.44
C ARG A 316 10.79 -12.75 -12.87
N PRO A 317 10.36 -13.02 -14.12
CA PRO A 317 10.03 -14.38 -14.59
C PRO A 317 11.22 -15.36 -14.52
N GLU A 318 12.44 -14.86 -14.64
CA GLU A 318 13.67 -15.65 -14.55
C GLU A 318 13.97 -16.18 -13.14
N ARG A 319 13.29 -15.66 -12.10
CA ARG A 319 13.36 -16.16 -10.71
C ARG A 319 12.18 -17.06 -10.31
N SER A 320 11.34 -17.45 -11.27
CA SER A 320 10.14 -18.28 -11.01
C SER A 320 10.42 -19.57 -10.25
N SER A 321 11.57 -20.21 -10.48
CA SER A 321 11.98 -21.41 -9.73
C SER A 321 12.20 -21.16 -8.23
N GLN A 322 12.73 -19.99 -7.87
CA GLN A 322 12.93 -19.60 -6.47
C GLN A 322 11.58 -19.29 -5.81
N TYR A 323 10.71 -18.56 -6.52
CA TYR A 323 9.37 -18.26 -6.02
C TYR A 323 8.47 -19.49 -5.91
N ALA A 324 8.74 -20.56 -6.65
CA ALA A 324 8.00 -21.81 -6.53
C ALA A 324 8.05 -22.40 -5.11
N LEU A 325 9.02 -22.02 -4.28
CA LEU A 325 9.06 -22.38 -2.85
C LEU A 325 7.83 -21.84 -2.08
N LEU A 326 7.29 -20.69 -2.48
CA LEU A 326 6.05 -20.14 -1.91
C LEU A 326 4.87 -21.06 -2.19
N LEU A 327 4.76 -21.56 -3.43
CA LEU A 327 3.71 -22.50 -3.83
C LEU A 327 3.86 -23.86 -3.15
N GLN A 328 5.09 -24.32 -2.93
CA GLN A 328 5.34 -25.55 -2.18
C GLN A 328 4.82 -25.42 -0.74
N ALA A 329 5.15 -24.32 -0.06
CA ALA A 329 4.65 -24.06 1.29
C ALA A 329 3.12 -23.88 1.32
N ALA A 330 2.52 -23.18 0.34
CA ALA A 330 1.07 -23.08 0.18
C ALA A 330 0.42 -24.48 0.04
N GLY A 331 1.05 -25.36 -0.74
CA GLY A 331 0.63 -26.77 -0.87
C GLY A 331 0.62 -27.51 0.48
N ARG A 332 1.64 -27.32 1.33
CA ARG A 332 1.68 -27.90 2.68
C ARG A 332 0.55 -27.39 3.58
N LEU A 333 0.26 -26.09 3.53
CA LEU A 333 -0.85 -25.49 4.28
C LEU A 333 -2.19 -26.06 3.83
N LYS A 334 -2.40 -26.14 2.50
CA LYS A 334 -3.58 -26.74 1.89
C LYS A 334 -3.75 -28.20 2.27
N GLU A 335 -2.71 -29.01 2.17
CA GLU A 335 -2.73 -30.42 2.58
C GLU A 335 -3.13 -30.57 4.06
N ALA A 336 -2.59 -29.73 4.94
CA ALA A 336 -2.95 -29.74 6.36
C ALA A 336 -4.43 -29.39 6.58
N ARG A 337 -4.94 -28.38 5.88
CA ARG A 337 -6.36 -27.98 5.91
C ARG A 337 -7.26 -29.12 5.41
N LEU A 338 -6.92 -29.74 4.29
CA LEU A 338 -7.68 -30.84 3.68
C LEU A 338 -7.71 -32.10 4.53
N ARG A 339 -6.64 -32.39 5.29
CA ARG A 339 -6.62 -33.48 6.28
C ARG A 339 -7.58 -33.21 7.45
N ALA A 340 -7.78 -31.94 7.81
CA ALA A 340 -8.66 -31.56 8.91
C ALA A 340 -10.14 -31.48 8.49
N ILE A 341 -10.41 -30.92 7.29
CA ILE A 341 -11.75 -30.77 6.71
C ILE A 341 -11.64 -30.98 5.19
N ALA A 342 -12.33 -32.00 4.67
CA ALA A 342 -12.32 -32.30 3.25
C ALA A 342 -12.90 -31.15 2.39
N GLU A 343 -12.36 -30.94 1.19
CA GLU A 343 -12.69 -29.78 0.34
C GLU A 343 -14.19 -29.65 0.02
N ASN A 344 -14.87 -30.77 -0.23
CA ASN A 344 -16.32 -30.79 -0.47
C ASN A 344 -17.11 -30.28 0.74
N ARG A 345 -16.73 -30.71 1.95
CA ARG A 345 -17.34 -30.26 3.19
C ARG A 345 -16.98 -28.81 3.51
N PHE A 346 -15.74 -28.41 3.23
CA PHE A 346 -15.29 -27.03 3.35
C PHE A 346 -16.18 -26.11 2.50
N ALA A 347 -16.32 -26.41 1.21
CA ALA A 347 -17.13 -25.62 0.28
C ALA A 347 -18.62 -25.62 0.64
N GLU A 348 -19.15 -26.73 1.16
CA GLU A 348 -20.53 -26.81 1.65
C GLU A 348 -20.76 -25.86 2.83
N LEU A 349 -19.90 -25.92 3.86
CA LEU A 349 -19.98 -25.06 5.05
C LEU A 349 -19.88 -23.57 4.69
N VAL A 350 -19.02 -23.22 3.73
CA VAL A 350 -18.90 -21.85 3.23
C VAL A 350 -20.20 -21.40 2.55
N ARG A 351 -20.76 -22.20 1.64
CA ARG A 351 -22.04 -21.88 0.99
C ARG A 351 -23.19 -21.77 1.99
N GLU A 352 -23.21 -22.63 3.01
CA GLU A 352 -24.19 -22.56 4.08
C GLU A 352 -24.08 -21.24 4.86
N TYR A 353 -22.86 -20.79 5.21
CA TYR A 353 -22.64 -19.48 5.82
C TYR A 353 -23.17 -18.37 4.91
N GLU A 354 -22.79 -18.38 3.63
CA GLU A 354 -23.18 -17.35 2.67
C GLU A 354 -24.70 -17.28 2.47
N SER A 355 -25.40 -18.43 2.51
CA SER A 355 -26.86 -18.48 2.41
C SER A 355 -27.60 -17.83 3.59
N ARG A 356 -26.92 -17.64 4.73
CA ARG A 356 -27.48 -17.06 5.96
C ARG A 356 -27.17 -15.57 6.11
N VAL A 357 -26.30 -15.02 5.27
CA VAL A 357 -25.76 -13.66 5.41
C VAL A 357 -26.27 -12.78 4.24
N PRO A 358 -26.82 -11.58 4.51
CA PRO A 358 -27.25 -10.66 3.46
C PRO A 358 -26.10 -10.25 2.53
N ALA A 359 -26.40 -9.99 1.26
CA ALA A 359 -25.40 -9.66 0.24
C ALA A 359 -24.52 -8.45 0.62
N GLU A 360 -25.10 -7.42 1.23
CA GLU A 360 -24.37 -6.23 1.73
C GLU A 360 -23.26 -6.58 2.73
N TRP A 361 -23.48 -7.62 3.55
CA TRP A 361 -22.52 -8.09 4.54
C TRP A 361 -21.53 -9.08 3.95
N LEU A 362 -21.92 -9.85 2.94
CA LEU A 362 -20.99 -10.69 2.17
C LEU A 362 -19.94 -9.85 1.43
N GLU A 363 -20.32 -8.68 0.94
CA GLU A 363 -19.37 -7.76 0.32
C GLU A 363 -18.42 -7.14 1.36
N ARG A 364 -18.96 -6.69 2.50
CA ARG A 364 -18.18 -6.10 3.60
C ARG A 364 -17.24 -7.10 4.29
N LEU A 365 -17.68 -8.34 4.45
CA LEU A 365 -16.97 -9.43 5.11
C LEU A 365 -16.61 -10.52 4.10
N ARG A 366 -16.13 -10.11 2.92
CA ARG A 366 -15.70 -11.03 1.87
C ARG A 366 -14.75 -12.09 2.42
N GLY A 367 -15.00 -13.33 2.04
CA GLY A 367 -14.20 -14.49 2.47
C GLY A 367 -14.44 -14.94 3.91
N MET A 368 -15.30 -14.30 4.71
CA MET A 368 -15.49 -14.64 6.13
C MET A 368 -15.90 -16.11 6.36
N GLY A 369 -16.80 -16.65 5.53
CA GLY A 369 -17.16 -18.07 5.60
C GLY A 369 -15.94 -18.98 5.46
N ARG A 370 -15.04 -18.67 4.52
CA ARG A 370 -13.79 -19.42 4.32
C ARG A 370 -12.86 -19.30 5.54
N LEU A 371 -12.79 -18.12 6.15
CA LEU A 371 -11.98 -17.89 7.35
C LEU A 371 -12.49 -18.69 8.55
N LEU A 372 -13.82 -18.73 8.76
CA LEU A 372 -14.42 -19.49 9.87
C LEU A 372 -14.12 -20.98 9.76
N VAL A 373 -14.32 -21.56 8.58
CA VAL A 373 -14.05 -22.98 8.35
C VAL A 373 -12.53 -23.24 8.38
N GLY A 374 -11.72 -22.32 7.86
CA GLY A 374 -10.25 -22.38 7.95
C GLY A 374 -9.73 -22.37 9.39
N ALA A 375 -10.30 -21.52 10.26
CA ALA A 375 -9.94 -21.46 11.67
C ALA A 375 -10.22 -22.78 12.39
N MET A 376 -11.35 -23.41 12.07
CA MET A 376 -11.69 -24.74 12.60
C MET A 376 -10.77 -25.84 12.06
N ALA A 377 -10.36 -25.75 10.79
CA ALA A 377 -9.36 -26.67 10.24
C ALA A 377 -8.00 -26.53 10.97
N ASP A 378 -7.62 -25.31 11.37
CA ASP A 378 -6.41 -25.06 12.17
C ASP A 378 -6.51 -25.64 13.59
N GLU A 379 -7.67 -25.49 14.24
CA GLU A 379 -7.95 -26.06 15.56
C GLU A 379 -7.77 -27.59 15.53
N ARG A 380 -8.35 -28.26 14.52
CA ARG A 380 -8.22 -29.70 14.28
C ARG A 380 -6.81 -30.14 13.92
N ALA A 381 -6.05 -29.27 13.27
CA ALA A 381 -4.63 -29.48 12.99
C ALA A 381 -3.73 -29.22 14.22
N GLY A 382 -4.31 -28.92 15.38
CA GLY A 382 -3.60 -28.79 16.66
C GLY A 382 -3.23 -27.36 17.06
N ILE A 383 -3.65 -26.34 16.29
CA ILE A 383 -3.42 -24.93 16.63
C ILE A 383 -4.55 -24.46 17.54
N ARG A 384 -4.37 -24.68 18.85
CA ARG A 384 -5.38 -24.42 19.87
C ARG A 384 -5.78 -22.95 19.96
N GLY A 385 -7.09 -22.71 20.05
CA GLY A 385 -7.70 -21.39 20.19
C GLY A 385 -7.75 -20.57 18.91
N SER A 386 -7.40 -21.14 17.74
CA SER A 386 -7.50 -20.43 16.45
C SER A 386 -8.95 -20.05 16.16
N ALA A 387 -9.87 -21.01 16.32
CA ALA A 387 -11.30 -20.80 16.10
C ALA A 387 -11.90 -19.83 17.12
N ASP A 388 -11.57 -20.01 18.40
CA ASP A 388 -12.08 -19.15 19.49
C ASP A 388 -11.66 -17.70 19.30
N ARG A 389 -10.39 -17.45 18.94
CA ARG A 389 -9.90 -16.08 18.69
C ARG A 389 -10.60 -15.41 17.53
N LEU A 390 -10.96 -16.14 16.47
CA LEU A 390 -11.75 -15.59 15.39
C LEU A 390 -13.20 -15.32 15.84
N ALA A 391 -13.79 -16.27 16.57
CA ALA A 391 -15.12 -16.19 17.13
C ALA A 391 -15.29 -14.98 18.06
N ASP A 392 -14.33 -14.74 18.96
CA ASP A 392 -14.33 -13.60 19.89
C ASP A 392 -14.57 -12.26 19.19
N TRP A 393 -14.08 -12.11 17.95
CA TRP A 393 -14.26 -10.90 17.16
C TRP A 393 -15.55 -10.93 16.34
N VAL A 394 -15.79 -11.97 15.54
CA VAL A 394 -16.96 -12.01 14.63
C VAL A 394 -18.29 -12.19 15.35
N CYS A 395 -18.25 -12.68 16.60
CA CYS A 395 -19.42 -12.84 17.46
C CYS A 395 -19.63 -11.66 18.43
N ASP A 396 -18.85 -10.59 18.32
CA ASP A 396 -19.03 -9.37 19.11
C ASP A 396 -20.33 -8.65 18.67
N ARG A 397 -21.31 -8.59 19.58
CA ARG A 397 -22.63 -8.01 19.36
C ARG A 397 -22.63 -6.48 19.29
N ASP A 398 -21.57 -5.84 19.80
CA ASP A 398 -21.41 -4.40 19.67
C ASP A 398 -20.90 -4.02 18.28
N LEU A 399 -20.24 -4.96 17.58
CA LEU A 399 -19.68 -4.77 16.25
C LEU A 399 -20.58 -5.31 15.12
N PHE A 400 -21.28 -6.42 15.38
CA PHE A 400 -22.02 -7.15 14.35
C PHE A 400 -23.48 -7.40 14.72
N PRO A 401 -24.42 -7.30 13.76
CA PRO A 401 -25.81 -7.66 13.99
C PRO A 401 -25.95 -9.15 14.35
N GLU A 402 -26.96 -9.45 15.18
CA GLU A 402 -27.22 -10.79 15.72
C GLU A 402 -27.28 -11.89 14.64
N MET A 403 -27.77 -11.58 13.43
CA MET A 403 -27.82 -12.54 12.33
C MET A 403 -26.42 -13.04 11.89
N LEU A 404 -25.41 -12.15 11.90
CA LEU A 404 -24.03 -12.52 11.56
C LEU A 404 -23.42 -13.37 12.67
N VAL A 405 -23.63 -12.95 13.93
CA VAL A 405 -23.16 -13.68 15.11
C VAL A 405 -23.71 -15.11 15.10
N GLN A 406 -25.01 -15.28 14.80
CA GLN A 406 -25.65 -16.59 14.69
C GLN A 406 -25.12 -17.40 13.50
N ALA A 407 -24.92 -16.77 12.34
CA ALA A 407 -24.36 -17.45 11.17
C ALA A 407 -22.94 -17.98 11.46
N ALA A 408 -22.08 -17.14 12.03
CA ALA A 408 -20.72 -17.50 12.39
C ALA A 408 -20.67 -18.61 13.44
N THR A 409 -21.45 -18.48 14.53
CA THR A 409 -21.53 -19.48 15.60
C THR A 409 -21.97 -20.84 15.06
N ARG A 410 -23.00 -20.87 14.19
CA ARG A 410 -23.48 -22.12 13.57
C ARG A 410 -22.43 -22.73 12.67
N THR A 411 -21.79 -21.94 11.81
CA THR A 411 -20.73 -22.43 10.91
C THR A 411 -19.56 -23.05 11.68
N LEU A 412 -19.11 -22.41 12.77
CA LEU A 412 -18.07 -22.98 13.63
C LEU A 412 -18.53 -24.29 14.30
N ALA A 413 -19.76 -24.32 14.83
CA ALA A 413 -20.31 -25.53 15.45
C ALA A 413 -20.45 -26.69 14.45
N ASP A 414 -20.86 -26.42 13.22
CA ASP A 414 -21.03 -27.44 12.18
C ASP A 414 -19.69 -27.89 11.61
N ALA A 415 -18.71 -26.99 11.52
CA ALA A 415 -17.33 -27.31 11.19
C ALA A 415 -16.63 -28.11 12.30
N ALA A 416 -17.08 -28.03 13.55
CA ALA A 416 -16.52 -28.81 14.67
C ALA A 416 -17.02 -30.27 14.70
N LYS A 417 -18.18 -30.58 14.11
CA LYS A 417 -18.83 -31.91 14.19
C LYS A 417 -18.32 -32.97 13.22
N GLY A 418 -17.94 -32.59 12.00
CA GLY A 418 -17.55 -33.53 10.94
C GLY A 418 -16.17 -33.19 10.46
#